data_AF-A0A4P7ZWD4-F1
#
_entry.id   AF-A0A4P7ZWD4-F1
#
_cell.length_a   1.000
_cell.length_b   1.000
_cell.length_c   1.000
_cell.angle_alpha   90.00
_cell.angle_beta   90.00
_cell.angle_gamma   90.00
#
_symmetry.space_group_name_H-M   'P 1'
#
loop_
_entity.id
_entity.type
_entity.pdbx_description
1 polymer ?
#
loop_
_entity_poly.entity_id
_entity_poly.type
_entity_poly.pdbx_seq_one_letter_code
_entity_poly.pdbx_strand_id
1 'polypeptide(L)'
;MPLLLPGSKYLRAKRQWNLSNGGNLKLIHMDGNDGFNKIQGEDLSHVFWDELGQEADPQVVLRVRSSMRTTDPSVVPKFVATANPLGPGSWWIRDYVVTKALPNRIFKCEFFGGGECCWVKSTLRDNPYLSNPDQYEAELKASCFGDESKIAAEVYGDWGQVTAGFFGSCLSIERSMLPGGLTLPYQGVDGSVIRREHQSRWCWLGCDWGTASPACAVLMVEVVDDWIELGGKVIPRGSWICLDEAYICSIQPDGSKEWNRGDRSLTTQRFASRVGGLLSHYGMSLADVGKRRTIMDSAVTAQLGYTQEGWDAPVTLANDFARYGFQVTGSPKSSRAVGWQFMKQLLYAADRDGSPGLYISESCESLWQTLPYCVSDEKNPEDMEKTAPDHSADAVRYVLTAANQKQHGWRVPVGGCQIRLY
;
A
#
# COMPACT_ATOMS: atom_id res chain seq x y z
N MET A 1 -23.33 13.44 35.79
CA MET A 1 -22.21 13.82 34.92
C MET A 1 -20.96 13.85 35.77
N PRO A 2 -19.86 13.15 35.40
CA PRO A 2 -18.61 13.34 36.11
C PRO A 2 -18.22 14.82 36.00
N LEU A 3 -18.20 15.53 37.14
CA LEU A 3 -17.82 16.94 37.18
C LEU A 3 -16.32 17.03 36.91
N LEU A 4 -15.97 17.40 35.68
CA LEU A 4 -14.64 17.78 35.22
C LEU A 4 -14.17 19.06 35.95
N LEU A 5 -13.99 18.96 37.27
CA LEU A 5 -13.94 20.04 38.28
C LEU A 5 -15.35 20.46 38.78
N PRO A 6 -15.58 20.48 40.11
CA PRO A 6 -16.78 21.08 40.70
C PRO A 6 -16.97 22.53 40.23
N GLY A 7 -18.21 22.89 39.88
CA GLY A 7 -18.58 24.24 39.41
C GLY A 7 -18.47 24.48 37.90
N SER A 8 -17.95 23.53 37.13
CA SER A 8 -17.94 23.59 35.66
C SER A 8 -19.37 23.53 35.07
N LYS A 9 -19.61 24.26 33.98
CA LYS A 9 -20.93 24.37 33.32
C LYS A 9 -20.89 23.86 31.89
N TYR A 10 -21.81 22.96 31.53
CA TYR A 10 -21.96 22.49 30.15
C TYR A 10 -22.93 23.38 29.35
N LEU A 11 -22.45 23.89 28.22
CA LEU A 11 -23.22 24.68 27.25
C LEU A 11 -23.63 23.80 26.07
N ARG A 12 -24.80 23.16 26.18
CA ARG A 12 -25.30 22.18 25.19
C ARG A 12 -25.32 22.69 23.75
N ALA A 13 -25.78 23.92 23.52
CA ALA A 13 -25.89 24.51 22.18
C ALA A 13 -24.51 24.68 21.51
N LYS A 14 -23.46 24.92 22.29
CA LYS A 14 -22.07 25.09 21.81
C LYS A 14 -21.26 23.80 21.87
N ARG A 15 -21.82 22.71 22.43
CA ARG A 15 -21.10 21.46 22.73
C ARG A 15 -19.78 21.73 23.47
N GLN A 16 -19.82 22.64 24.45
CA GLN A 16 -18.64 23.12 25.17
C GLN A 16 -18.85 23.11 26.68
N TRP A 17 -17.84 22.74 27.45
CA TRP A 17 -17.76 22.96 28.89
C TRP A 17 -16.97 24.22 29.18
N ASN A 18 -17.50 25.07 30.05
CA ASN A 18 -16.75 26.13 30.71
C ASN A 18 -16.33 25.60 32.07
N LEU A 19 -15.02 25.48 32.28
CA LEU A 19 -14.44 24.94 33.50
C LEU A 19 -14.41 26.02 34.60
N SER A 20 -14.53 25.60 35.85
CA SER A 20 -14.54 26.53 37.00
C SER A 20 -13.23 27.30 37.18
N ASN A 21 -12.12 26.81 36.60
CA ASN A 21 -10.82 27.48 36.55
C ASN A 21 -10.65 28.43 35.35
N GLY A 22 -11.72 28.68 34.57
CA GLY A 22 -11.69 29.56 33.39
C GLY A 22 -11.32 28.87 32.07
N GLY A 23 -10.94 27.59 32.10
CA GLY A 23 -10.68 26.81 30.90
C GLY A 23 -11.94 26.49 30.10
N ASN A 24 -11.78 26.17 28.82
CA ASN A 24 -12.88 25.73 27.95
C ASN A 24 -12.53 24.39 27.31
N LEU A 25 -13.47 23.44 27.33
CA LEU A 25 -13.36 22.16 26.63
C LEU A 25 -14.45 22.10 25.55
N LYS A 26 -14.06 22.07 24.28
CA LYS A 26 -14.98 21.97 23.14
C LYS A 26 -15.02 20.52 22.65
N LEU A 27 -16.21 19.99 22.40
CA LEU A 27 -16.40 18.69 21.76
C LEU A 27 -16.65 18.89 20.27
N ILE A 28 -15.71 18.43 19.44
CA ILE A 28 -15.75 18.62 18.00
C ILE A 28 -15.85 17.24 17.35
N HIS A 29 -16.92 17.04 16.59
CA HIS A 29 -17.04 15.88 15.72
C HIS A 29 -16.32 16.17 14.42
N MET A 30 -15.32 15.34 14.10
CA MET A 30 -14.56 15.37 12.86
C MET A 30 -15.26 14.44 11.87
N ASP A 31 -15.77 14.99 10.77
CA ASP A 31 -16.42 14.22 9.71
C ASP A 31 -15.87 14.72 8.38
N GLY A 32 -14.98 13.93 7.76
CA GLY A 32 -14.28 14.28 6.52
C GLY A 32 -13.61 15.66 6.49
N ASN A 33 -13.29 16.12 5.28
CA ASN A 33 -12.54 17.35 4.98
C ASN A 33 -13.01 18.66 5.65
N ASP A 34 -14.18 18.68 6.31
CA ASP A 34 -14.79 19.89 6.88
C ASP A 34 -14.55 20.03 8.40
N GLY A 35 -14.11 18.98 9.09
CA GLY A 35 -13.82 19.01 10.53
C GLY A 35 -12.74 20.03 10.89
N PHE A 36 -11.69 20.12 10.07
CA PHE A 36 -10.58 21.05 10.30
C PHE A 36 -10.99 22.52 10.18
N ASN A 37 -11.93 22.87 9.29
CA ASN A 37 -12.39 24.25 9.12
C ASN A 37 -12.95 24.84 10.42
N LYS A 38 -13.51 24.01 11.30
CA LYS A 38 -14.04 24.42 12.62
C LYS A 38 -12.94 24.75 13.64
N ILE A 39 -11.72 24.26 13.41
CA ILE A 39 -10.55 24.40 14.29
C ILE A 39 -9.51 25.34 13.69
N GLN A 40 -9.63 25.65 12.40
CA GLN A 40 -8.71 26.53 11.71
C GLN A 40 -8.75 27.94 12.34
N GLY A 41 -7.59 28.40 12.81
CA GLY A 41 -7.45 29.72 13.46
C GLY A 41 -7.76 29.74 14.96
N GLU A 42 -8.22 28.62 15.54
CA GLU A 42 -8.35 28.50 17.00
C GLU A 42 -6.98 28.25 17.65
N ASP A 43 -6.84 28.69 18.90
CA ASP A 43 -5.67 28.42 19.75
C ASP A 43 -6.02 27.27 20.69
N LEU A 44 -5.50 26.08 20.40
CA LEU A 44 -5.78 24.88 21.18
C LEU A 44 -4.60 24.55 22.10
N SER A 45 -4.79 24.68 23.42
CA SER A 45 -3.75 24.25 24.35
C SER A 45 -3.63 22.72 24.41
N HIS A 46 -4.75 22.00 24.38
CA HIS A 46 -4.76 20.54 24.46
C HIS A 46 -5.73 19.96 23.43
N VAL A 47 -5.33 18.87 22.80
CA VAL A 47 -6.16 18.09 21.89
C VAL A 47 -6.24 16.67 22.41
N PHE A 48 -7.48 16.20 22.59
CA PHE A 48 -7.79 14.82 22.93
C PHE A 48 -8.54 14.23 21.74
N TRP A 49 -7.94 13.26 21.07
CA TRP A 49 -8.49 12.62 19.88
C TRP A 49 -8.94 11.20 20.22
N ASP A 50 -10.23 10.92 20.06
CA ASP A 50 -10.75 9.57 20.26
C ASP A 50 -10.81 8.84 18.92
N GLU A 51 -10.46 7.55 18.91
CA GLU A 51 -10.45 6.69 17.72
C GLU A 51 -9.60 7.25 16.55
N LEU A 52 -8.37 7.66 16.83
CA LEU A 52 -7.44 8.20 15.83
C LEU A 52 -7.23 7.27 14.62
N GLY A 53 -7.35 5.95 14.82
CA GLY A 53 -7.27 4.95 13.75
C GLY A 53 -8.39 5.04 12.70
N GLN A 54 -9.46 5.80 12.94
CA GLN A 54 -10.52 6.07 11.95
C GLN A 54 -10.14 7.18 10.96
N GLU A 55 -9.09 7.96 11.24
CA GLU A 55 -8.64 9.00 10.33
C GLU A 55 -7.73 8.43 9.23
N ALA A 56 -8.33 8.36 8.04
CA ALA A 56 -7.72 8.18 6.72
C ALA A 56 -6.36 8.82 6.53
N ASP A 57 -6.42 10.15 6.62
CA ASP A 57 -5.40 11.04 6.12
C ASP A 57 -4.61 11.62 7.31
N PRO A 58 -3.34 11.20 7.49
CA PRO A 58 -2.50 11.75 8.55
C PRO A 58 -2.35 13.28 8.48
N GLN A 59 -2.55 13.90 7.31
CA GLN A 59 -2.48 15.36 7.16
C GLN A 59 -3.55 16.07 7.99
N VAL A 60 -4.72 15.47 8.19
CA VAL A 60 -5.79 16.06 9.01
C VAL A 60 -5.31 16.22 10.45
N VAL A 61 -4.65 15.19 10.99
CA VAL A 61 -4.08 15.18 12.34
C VAL A 61 -2.98 16.24 12.47
N LEU A 62 -2.06 16.31 11.50
CA LEU A 62 -0.99 17.31 11.48
C LEU A 62 -1.54 18.74 11.40
N ARG A 63 -2.61 18.95 10.63
CA ARG A 63 -3.29 20.25 10.54
C ARG A 63 -3.91 20.64 11.87
N VAL A 64 -4.63 19.74 12.56
CA VAL A 64 -5.16 20.02 13.89
C VAL A 64 -4.05 20.35 14.89
N ARG A 65 -2.94 19.61 14.85
CA ARG A 65 -1.76 19.89 15.68
C ARG A 65 -1.13 21.25 15.37
N SER A 66 -1.23 21.76 14.15
CA SER A 66 -0.71 23.10 13.81
C SER A 66 -1.50 24.25 14.46
N SER A 67 -2.75 23.99 14.88
CA SER A 67 -3.53 24.91 15.72
C SER A 67 -3.16 24.83 17.21
N MET A 68 -2.27 23.92 17.61
CA MET A 68 -1.85 23.80 19.00
C MET A 68 -0.81 24.86 19.37
N ARG A 69 -1.28 25.95 19.96
CA ARG A 69 -0.44 27.07 20.39
C ARG A 69 -1.04 27.77 21.60
N THR A 70 -0.19 28.43 22.37
CA THR A 70 -0.57 29.18 23.57
C THR A 70 0.34 30.40 23.70
N THR A 71 -0.22 31.49 24.22
CA THR A 71 0.54 32.69 24.62
C THR A 71 1.01 32.62 26.07
N ASP A 72 0.44 31.69 26.86
CA ASP A 72 0.83 31.45 28.25
C ASP A 72 2.02 30.46 28.30
N PRO A 73 3.21 30.89 28.77
CA PRO A 73 4.40 30.04 28.84
C PRO A 73 4.32 28.95 29.91
N SER A 74 3.37 29.02 30.84
CA SER A 74 3.15 27.98 31.86
C SER A 74 2.37 26.78 31.32
N VAL A 75 1.73 26.92 30.16
CA VAL A 75 0.93 25.87 29.52
C VAL A 75 1.76 25.18 28.46
N VAL A 76 2.01 23.88 28.61
CA VAL A 76 2.67 23.08 27.58
C VAL A 76 1.61 22.39 26.74
N PRO A 77 1.53 22.64 25.42
CA PRO A 77 0.53 21.99 24.59
C PRO A 77 0.69 20.48 24.56
N LYS A 78 -0.43 19.75 24.64
CA LYS A 78 -0.42 18.27 24.61
C LYS A 78 -1.45 17.71 23.64
N PHE A 79 -1.01 16.73 22.88
CA PHE A 79 -1.85 15.91 22.01
C PHE A 79 -1.92 14.52 22.64
N VAL A 80 -3.12 14.06 22.92
CA VAL A 80 -3.39 12.73 23.48
C VAL A 80 -4.41 12.08 22.57
N ALA A 81 -4.15 10.82 22.19
CA ALA A 81 -5.07 10.10 21.32
C ALA A 81 -5.26 8.65 21.76
N THR A 82 -6.44 8.12 21.52
CA THR A 82 -6.75 6.69 21.58
C THR A 82 -6.75 6.14 20.15
N ALA A 83 -6.28 4.91 19.97
CA ALA A 83 -6.34 4.22 18.69
C ALA A 83 -6.36 2.73 18.93
N ASN A 84 -7.14 2.00 18.14
CA ASN A 84 -7.08 0.56 18.07
C ASN A 84 -6.30 0.15 16.81
N PRO A 85 -5.61 -1.00 16.82
CA PRO A 85 -5.13 -1.58 15.58
C PRO A 85 -6.32 -1.96 14.68
N LEU A 86 -6.08 -2.04 13.37
CA LEU A 86 -7.10 -2.07 12.31
C LEU A 86 -7.88 -0.75 12.17
N GLY A 87 -8.57 -0.64 11.04
CA GLY A 87 -9.18 0.62 10.59
C GLY A 87 -8.31 1.37 9.60
N PRO A 88 -8.88 2.37 8.92
CA PRO A 88 -8.28 2.95 7.72
C PRO A 88 -7.02 3.78 8.02
N GLY A 89 -6.87 4.33 9.23
CA GLY A 89 -5.67 5.06 9.68
C GLY A 89 -4.61 4.20 10.36
N SER A 90 -4.85 2.89 10.53
CA SER A 90 -3.95 2.01 11.28
C SER A 90 -2.54 1.94 10.69
N TRP A 91 -2.41 2.01 9.36
CA TRP A 91 -1.13 1.91 8.66
C TRP A 91 -0.17 3.04 9.07
N TRP A 92 -0.63 4.30 9.10
CA TRP A 92 0.26 5.44 9.35
C TRP A 92 0.59 5.58 10.82
N ILE A 93 -0.34 5.23 11.72
CA ILE A 93 -0.06 5.19 13.16
C ILE A 93 1.04 4.14 13.43
N ARG A 94 0.95 2.98 12.78
CA ARG A 94 1.99 1.96 12.88
C ARG A 94 3.34 2.50 12.43
N ASP A 95 3.42 3.05 11.22
CA ASP A 95 4.68 3.45 10.60
C ASP A 95 5.33 4.67 11.22
N TYR A 96 4.52 5.66 11.62
CA TYR A 96 5.05 6.92 12.12
C TYR A 96 5.18 6.94 13.64
N VAL A 97 4.50 6.04 14.35
CA VAL A 97 4.47 6.04 15.83
C VAL A 97 4.89 4.69 16.39
N VAL A 98 4.18 3.60 16.10
CA VAL A 98 4.36 2.31 16.80
C VAL A 98 5.70 1.65 16.48
N THR A 99 6.14 1.65 15.21
CA THR A 99 7.41 1.01 14.81
C THR A 99 8.65 1.80 15.23
N LYS A 100 8.48 3.07 15.60
CA LYS A 100 9.58 3.99 15.91
C LYS A 100 10.12 3.85 17.33
N ALA A 101 9.37 3.22 18.23
CA ALA A 101 9.80 2.97 19.59
C ALA A 101 9.10 1.74 20.19
N LEU A 102 9.71 1.13 21.21
CA LEU A 102 9.00 0.16 22.04
C LEU A 102 7.92 0.87 22.88
N PRO A 103 6.82 0.18 23.25
CA PRO A 103 5.78 0.80 24.06
C PRO A 103 6.32 1.34 25.39
N ASN A 104 5.69 2.41 25.87
CA ASN A 104 6.04 3.12 27.10
C ASN A 104 7.43 3.78 27.09
N ARG A 105 7.99 4.05 25.91
CA ARG A 105 9.25 4.80 25.77
C ARG A 105 9.02 6.13 25.06
N ILE A 106 9.66 7.17 25.59
CA ILE A 106 9.70 8.48 24.94
C ILE A 106 10.69 8.42 23.80
N PHE A 107 10.28 8.90 22.63
CA PHE A 107 11.12 9.05 21.44
C PHE A 107 10.82 10.37 20.73
N LYS A 108 11.75 10.81 19.88
CA LYS A 108 11.52 11.96 18.98
C LYS A 108 10.77 11.45 17.75
N CYS A 109 9.54 11.90 17.56
CA CYS A 109 8.69 11.47 16.46
C CYS A 109 8.77 12.48 15.31
N GLU A 110 9.48 12.12 14.24
CA GLU A 110 9.66 12.96 13.05
C GLU A 110 8.35 13.36 12.40
N PHE A 111 7.38 12.44 12.35
CA PHE A 111 6.03 12.72 11.86
C PHE A 111 5.35 13.87 12.62
N PHE A 112 5.62 14.00 13.93
CA PHE A 112 5.16 15.11 14.75
C PHE A 112 6.20 16.26 14.85
N GLY A 113 7.02 16.44 13.81
CA GLY A 113 8.01 17.52 13.71
C GLY A 113 9.19 17.37 14.68
N GLY A 114 9.56 16.12 15.02
CA GLY A 114 10.60 15.83 16.01
C GLY A 114 10.15 16.05 17.45
N GLY A 115 8.86 16.23 17.69
CA GLY A 115 8.30 16.37 19.05
C GLY A 115 8.47 15.09 19.88
N GLU A 116 8.46 15.24 21.21
CA GLU A 116 8.46 14.08 22.10
C GLU A 116 7.14 13.34 22.02
N CYS A 117 7.22 12.04 21.75
CA CYS A 117 6.08 11.15 21.65
C CYS A 117 6.33 9.92 22.52
N CYS A 118 5.25 9.38 23.08
CA CYS A 118 5.23 8.09 23.77
C CYS A 118 3.93 7.42 23.37
N TRP A 119 3.99 6.14 23.01
CA TRP A 119 2.79 5.35 22.81
C TRP A 119 2.72 4.28 23.90
N VAL A 120 1.51 4.06 24.40
CA VAL A 120 1.22 3.13 25.48
C VAL A 120 0.37 2.01 24.90
N LYS A 121 0.82 0.77 25.06
CA LYS A 121 0.00 -0.39 24.72
C LYS A 121 -0.99 -0.63 25.86
N SER A 122 -2.27 -0.71 25.53
CA SER A 122 -3.36 -1.08 26.46
C SER A 122 -4.14 -2.24 25.86
N THR A 123 -4.57 -3.15 26.72
CA THR A 123 -5.37 -4.34 26.38
C THR A 123 -6.54 -4.47 27.35
N LEU A 124 -7.49 -5.36 27.06
CA LEU A 124 -8.58 -5.66 27.99
C LEU A 124 -8.07 -6.13 29.37
N ARG A 125 -6.89 -6.78 29.41
CA ARG A 125 -6.29 -7.30 30.64
C ARG A 125 -5.81 -6.19 31.58
N ASP A 126 -5.63 -4.97 31.08
CA ASP A 126 -5.21 -3.82 31.87
C ASP A 126 -6.37 -3.14 32.62
N ASN A 127 -7.63 -3.52 32.36
CA ASN A 127 -8.80 -2.90 32.98
C ASN A 127 -9.16 -3.61 34.31
N PRO A 128 -8.94 -2.98 35.48
CA PRO A 128 -9.21 -3.60 36.78
C PRO A 128 -10.72 -3.72 37.11
N TYR A 129 -11.59 -3.13 36.28
CA TYR A 129 -13.04 -3.15 36.47
C TYR A 129 -13.75 -4.23 35.65
N LEU A 130 -13.02 -4.99 34.82
CA LEU A 130 -13.59 -6.16 34.14
C LEU A 130 -13.79 -7.28 35.18
N SER A 131 -15.05 -7.58 35.48
CA SER A 131 -15.43 -8.58 36.48
C SER A 131 -15.03 -10.01 36.10
N ASN A 132 -15.02 -10.32 34.81
CA ASN A 132 -14.57 -11.62 34.28
C ASN A 132 -13.78 -11.42 32.96
N PRO A 133 -12.46 -11.11 33.04
CA PRO A 133 -11.64 -10.84 31.87
C PRO A 133 -11.57 -12.02 30.89
N ASP A 134 -11.56 -13.27 31.39
CA ASP A 134 -11.48 -14.46 30.53
C ASP A 134 -12.75 -14.67 29.71
N GLN A 135 -13.93 -14.45 30.33
CA GLN A 135 -15.19 -14.50 29.60
C GLN A 135 -15.29 -13.37 28.58
N TYR A 136 -14.91 -12.14 28.95
CA TYR A 136 -14.93 -11.01 28.03
C TYR A 136 -14.00 -11.24 26.83
N GLU A 137 -12.80 -11.79 27.07
CA GLU A 137 -11.89 -12.16 26.00
C GLU A 137 -12.49 -13.24 25.07
N ALA A 138 -13.16 -14.25 25.64
CA ALA A 138 -13.82 -15.28 24.84
C ALA A 138 -14.98 -14.72 23.99
N GLU A 139 -15.76 -13.80 24.54
CA GLU A 139 -16.84 -13.11 23.82
C GLU A 139 -16.29 -12.21 22.71
N LEU A 140 -15.20 -11.49 22.96
CA LEU A 140 -14.54 -10.65 21.95
C LEU A 140 -13.93 -11.51 20.82
N LYS A 141 -13.28 -12.63 21.16
CA LYS A 141 -12.82 -13.61 20.17
C LYS A 141 -13.97 -14.18 19.35
N ALA A 142 -15.11 -14.44 19.98
CA ALA A 142 -16.30 -14.93 19.30
C ALA A 142 -16.88 -13.87 18.35
N SER A 143 -16.87 -12.58 18.70
CA SER A 143 -17.31 -11.50 17.80
C SER A 143 -16.42 -11.32 16.57
N CYS A 144 -15.15 -11.72 16.65
CA CYS A 144 -14.27 -11.75 15.48
C CYS A 144 -14.62 -12.88 14.48
N PHE A 145 -15.53 -13.80 14.81
CA PHE A 145 -16.00 -14.88 13.93
C PHE A 145 -14.87 -15.74 13.33
N GLY A 146 -13.83 -16.02 14.12
CA GLY A 146 -12.67 -16.82 13.69
C GLY A 146 -11.66 -16.07 12.80
N ASP A 147 -11.84 -14.76 12.60
CA ASP A 147 -10.87 -13.92 11.91
C ASP A 147 -9.66 -13.65 12.82
N GLU A 148 -8.57 -14.38 12.59
CA GLU A 148 -7.31 -14.26 13.34
C GLU A 148 -6.77 -12.83 13.34
N SER A 149 -7.05 -12.07 12.29
CA SER A 149 -6.71 -10.66 12.09
C SER A 149 -7.34 -9.77 13.15
N LYS A 150 -8.67 -9.87 13.25
CA LYS A 150 -9.47 -9.11 14.21
C LYS A 150 -9.15 -9.53 15.63
N ILE A 151 -8.89 -10.82 15.84
CA ILE A 151 -8.44 -11.32 17.14
C ILE A 151 -7.10 -10.69 17.53
N ALA A 152 -6.10 -10.70 16.64
CA ALA A 152 -4.79 -10.09 16.92
C ALA A 152 -4.90 -8.59 17.28
N ALA A 153 -5.73 -7.86 16.54
CA ALA A 153 -5.92 -6.43 16.73
C ALA A 153 -6.79 -6.08 17.94
N GLU A 154 -8.04 -6.55 17.99
CA GLU A 154 -9.04 -6.15 18.98
C GLU A 154 -8.75 -6.78 20.35
N VAL A 155 -8.24 -8.01 20.38
CA VAL A 155 -8.01 -8.75 21.64
C VAL A 155 -6.61 -8.49 22.18
N TYR A 156 -5.58 -8.62 21.34
CA TYR A 156 -4.18 -8.57 21.78
C TYR A 156 -3.50 -7.21 21.54
N GLY A 157 -4.19 -6.26 20.91
CA GLY A 157 -3.65 -4.93 20.62
C GLY A 157 -2.42 -5.00 19.72
N ASP A 158 -2.38 -5.94 18.78
CA ASP A 158 -1.24 -6.14 17.89
C ASP A 158 -1.32 -5.22 16.66
N TRP A 159 -0.24 -4.48 16.45
CA TRP A 159 -0.06 -3.56 15.32
C TRP A 159 0.83 -4.16 14.21
N GLY A 160 1.40 -5.35 14.42
CA GLY A 160 2.52 -5.90 13.64
C GLY A 160 2.32 -7.28 13.02
N GLN A 161 1.22 -8.01 13.28
CA GLN A 161 1.01 -9.32 12.67
C GLN A 161 0.48 -9.20 11.23
N VAL A 162 1.37 -9.54 10.29
CA VAL A 162 1.18 -9.72 8.83
C VAL A 162 -0.06 -10.55 8.48
N THR A 163 -0.53 -11.40 9.38
CA THR A 163 -1.71 -12.28 9.21
C THR A 163 -3.04 -11.55 9.12
N ALA A 164 -3.08 -10.24 9.41
CA ALA A 164 -4.31 -9.49 9.56
C ALA A 164 -4.81 -8.71 8.32
N GLY A 165 -3.96 -8.55 7.30
CA GLY A 165 -4.31 -7.83 6.09
C GLY A 165 -5.18 -8.65 5.14
N PHE A 166 -5.71 -8.01 4.11
CA PHE A 166 -6.38 -8.62 2.95
C PHE A 166 -5.61 -9.81 2.35
N PHE A 167 -4.27 -9.79 2.45
CA PHE A 167 -3.38 -10.87 2.04
C PHE A 167 -2.81 -11.72 3.20
N GLY A 168 -3.15 -11.45 4.45
CA GLY A 168 -2.45 -12.00 5.61
C GLY A 168 -2.53 -13.53 5.76
N SER A 169 -3.62 -14.15 5.32
CA SER A 169 -3.76 -15.62 5.31
C SER A 169 -2.96 -16.31 4.19
N CYS A 170 -2.48 -15.56 3.19
CA CYS A 170 -1.79 -16.10 2.02
C CYS A 170 -0.33 -15.64 1.89
N LEU A 171 -0.01 -14.42 2.31
CA LEU A 171 1.33 -13.85 2.27
C LEU A 171 2.20 -14.48 3.36
N SER A 172 3.37 -14.99 2.97
CA SER A 172 4.36 -15.52 3.90
C SER A 172 5.74 -15.08 3.46
N ILE A 173 6.48 -14.42 4.36
CA ILE A 173 7.86 -14.00 4.09
C ILE A 173 8.71 -15.23 3.75
N GLU A 174 8.68 -16.27 4.58
CA GLU A 174 9.48 -17.48 4.39
C GLU A 174 9.25 -18.16 3.03
N ARG A 175 8.00 -18.19 2.55
CA ARG A 175 7.65 -18.87 1.30
C ARG A 175 7.81 -17.97 0.07
N SER A 176 7.30 -16.74 0.15
CA SER A 176 7.19 -15.85 -1.00
C SER A 176 8.43 -14.98 -1.21
N MET A 177 9.29 -14.78 -0.22
CA MET A 177 10.44 -13.89 -0.34
C MET A 177 11.60 -14.54 -1.10
N LEU A 178 12.19 -13.75 -1.99
CA LEU A 178 13.48 -14.00 -2.62
C LEU A 178 14.49 -12.93 -2.19
N PRO A 179 15.78 -13.24 -2.04
CA PRO A 179 16.80 -12.26 -1.67
C PRO A 179 16.90 -11.14 -2.70
N GLY A 180 17.37 -9.96 -2.28
CA GLY A 180 17.62 -8.84 -3.19
C GLY A 180 18.79 -9.09 -4.15
N GLY A 181 18.93 -8.24 -5.18
CA GLY A 181 20.06 -8.29 -6.11
C GLY A 181 20.03 -9.48 -7.08
N LEU A 182 18.84 -10.03 -7.34
CA LEU A 182 18.64 -11.12 -8.29
C LEU A 182 19.02 -10.68 -9.71
N THR A 183 19.45 -11.64 -10.52
CA THR A 183 19.62 -11.46 -11.96
C THR A 183 18.40 -11.96 -12.71
N LEU A 184 18.20 -11.46 -13.93
CA LEU A 184 17.11 -11.91 -14.78
C LEU A 184 17.28 -13.40 -15.14
N PRO A 185 16.30 -14.28 -14.87
CA PRO A 185 16.44 -15.71 -15.15
C PRO A 185 16.48 -15.96 -16.66
N TYR A 186 17.33 -16.89 -17.08
CA TYR A 186 17.32 -17.42 -18.44
C TYR A 186 16.25 -18.50 -18.54
N GLN A 187 15.29 -18.33 -19.44
CA GLN A 187 14.20 -19.30 -19.63
C GLN A 187 13.51 -19.16 -20.99
N GLY A 188 12.71 -20.18 -21.36
CA GLY A 188 11.93 -20.20 -22.59
C GLY A 188 12.81 -20.24 -23.83
N VAL A 189 13.92 -20.97 -23.75
CA VAL A 189 14.88 -21.13 -24.84
C VAL A 189 14.32 -22.10 -25.88
N ASP A 190 14.14 -21.62 -27.11
CA ASP A 190 13.79 -22.46 -28.27
C ASP A 190 15.08 -22.81 -29.03
N GLY A 191 15.60 -24.03 -28.82
CA GLY A 191 16.87 -24.51 -29.40
C GLY A 191 18.12 -24.30 -28.54
N SER A 192 19.31 -24.50 -29.12
CA SER A 192 20.61 -24.46 -28.41
C SER A 192 21.24 -23.07 -28.30
N VAL A 193 20.55 -22.00 -28.74
CA VAL A 193 21.09 -20.63 -28.76
C VAL A 193 20.33 -19.74 -27.78
N ILE A 194 20.99 -19.41 -26.68
CA ILE A 194 20.51 -18.41 -25.72
C ILE A 194 20.82 -17.02 -26.31
N ARG A 195 19.78 -16.21 -26.52
CA ARG A 195 19.93 -14.79 -26.91
C ARG A 195 19.35 -13.91 -25.82
N ARG A 196 19.91 -12.71 -25.63
CA ARG A 196 19.46 -11.73 -24.63
C ARG A 196 17.99 -11.34 -24.80
N GLU A 197 17.52 -11.31 -26.05
CA GLU A 197 16.11 -11.09 -26.43
C GLU A 197 15.13 -12.15 -25.89
N HIS A 198 15.61 -13.33 -25.48
CA HIS A 198 14.78 -14.36 -24.85
C HIS A 198 14.49 -14.07 -23.37
N GLN A 199 15.34 -13.31 -22.68
CA GLN A 199 15.14 -13.02 -21.25
C GLN A 199 14.07 -11.94 -21.05
N SER A 200 14.08 -10.88 -21.86
CA SER A 200 13.07 -9.81 -21.80
C SER A 200 11.69 -10.28 -22.28
N ARG A 201 11.63 -11.35 -23.08
CA ARG A 201 10.39 -11.91 -23.65
C ARG A 201 9.33 -12.26 -22.61
N TRP A 202 9.78 -12.71 -21.43
CA TRP A 202 8.93 -13.16 -20.33
C TRP A 202 8.80 -12.12 -19.22
N CYS A 203 9.38 -10.93 -19.43
CA CYS A 203 9.25 -9.79 -18.54
C CYS A 203 7.93 -9.05 -18.80
N TRP A 204 7.36 -8.54 -17.73
CA TRP A 204 6.18 -7.70 -17.71
C TRP A 204 6.44 -6.49 -16.83
N LEU A 205 5.78 -5.38 -17.13
CA LEU A 205 5.75 -4.21 -16.28
C LEU A 205 4.31 -3.98 -15.86
N GLY A 206 4.05 -4.12 -14.56
CA GLY A 206 2.82 -3.63 -13.95
C GLY A 206 3.05 -2.21 -13.48
N CYS A 207 2.17 -1.28 -13.84
CA CYS A 207 2.32 0.11 -13.45
C CYS A 207 1.03 0.66 -12.86
N ASP A 208 1.18 1.50 -11.84
CA ASP A 208 0.11 2.35 -11.34
C ASP A 208 0.57 3.81 -11.37
N TRP A 209 -0.30 4.70 -11.84
CA TRP A 209 0.03 6.09 -12.09
C TRP A 209 -0.75 7.01 -11.17
N GLY A 210 -0.02 7.70 -10.30
CA GLY A 210 -0.55 8.74 -9.42
C GLY A 210 0.44 9.89 -9.24
N THR A 211 -0.09 11.11 -9.16
CA THR A 211 0.67 12.28 -8.70
C THR A 211 0.18 12.77 -7.33
N ALA A 212 -1.09 12.53 -7.02
CA ALA A 212 -1.67 12.72 -5.69
C ALA A 212 -1.38 11.52 -4.79
N SER A 213 -1.64 10.33 -5.31
CA SER A 213 -1.22 9.05 -4.77
C SER A 213 0.12 8.64 -5.38
N PRO A 214 0.89 7.72 -4.75
CA PRO A 214 2.11 7.17 -5.31
C PRO A 214 1.96 6.65 -6.73
N ALA A 215 3.07 6.65 -7.48
CA ALA A 215 3.18 5.92 -8.74
C ALA A 215 4.15 4.76 -8.55
N CYS A 216 3.90 3.64 -9.21
CA CYS A 216 4.78 2.49 -9.14
C CYS A 216 4.93 1.80 -10.49
N ALA A 217 6.07 1.15 -10.69
CA ALA A 217 6.28 0.17 -11.74
C ALA A 217 6.95 -1.06 -11.16
N VAL A 218 6.33 -2.23 -11.27
CA VAL A 218 6.86 -3.51 -10.81
C VAL A 218 7.32 -4.31 -12.03
N LEU A 219 8.61 -4.66 -12.06
CA LEU A 219 9.16 -5.57 -13.06
C LEU A 219 8.85 -7.00 -12.63
N MET A 220 7.99 -7.66 -13.41
CA MET A 220 7.56 -9.02 -13.16
C MET A 220 8.12 -9.98 -14.21
N VAL A 221 8.38 -11.22 -13.82
CA VAL A 221 8.82 -12.29 -14.70
C VAL A 221 7.86 -13.47 -14.59
N GLU A 222 7.35 -13.92 -15.73
CA GLU A 222 6.54 -15.13 -15.84
C GLU A 222 7.47 -16.35 -15.99
N VAL A 223 7.27 -17.40 -15.19
CA VAL A 223 8.06 -18.62 -15.29
C VAL A 223 7.43 -19.56 -16.32
N VAL A 224 8.16 -19.86 -17.39
CA VAL A 224 7.62 -20.63 -18.54
C VAL A 224 8.27 -21.98 -18.77
N ASP A 225 9.49 -22.16 -18.28
CA ASP A 225 10.13 -23.48 -18.23
C ASP A 225 9.52 -24.30 -17.10
N ASP A 226 9.71 -25.63 -17.12
CA ASP A 226 9.10 -26.53 -16.13
C ASP A 226 9.43 -26.12 -14.70
N TRP A 227 10.66 -25.62 -14.48
CA TRP A 227 11.08 -24.94 -13.28
C TRP A 227 12.32 -24.08 -13.56
N ILE A 228 12.59 -23.12 -12.68
CA ILE A 228 13.85 -22.37 -12.62
C ILE A 228 14.38 -22.39 -11.19
N GLU A 229 15.69 -22.21 -11.02
CA GLU A 229 16.30 -21.97 -9.70
C GLU A 229 16.63 -20.49 -9.57
N LEU A 230 16.08 -19.83 -8.55
CA LEU A 230 16.30 -18.40 -8.31
C LEU A 230 16.26 -18.12 -6.81
N GLY A 231 17.26 -17.39 -6.30
CA GLY A 231 17.27 -16.97 -4.90
C GLY A 231 17.28 -18.12 -3.89
N GLY A 232 17.81 -19.29 -4.27
CA GLY A 232 17.82 -20.49 -3.43
C GLY A 232 16.50 -21.28 -3.39
N LYS A 233 15.51 -20.92 -4.21
CA LYS A 233 14.24 -21.65 -4.36
C LYS A 233 14.11 -22.26 -5.76
N VAL A 234 13.45 -23.40 -5.84
CA VAL A 234 13.01 -24.02 -7.10
C VAL A 234 11.61 -23.52 -7.40
N ILE A 235 11.47 -22.73 -8.46
CA ILE A 235 10.24 -22.04 -8.82
C ILE A 235 9.62 -22.75 -10.04
N PRO A 236 8.42 -23.34 -9.92
CA PRO A 236 7.81 -24.12 -10.99
C PRO A 236 7.17 -23.25 -12.07
N ARG A 237 6.92 -23.83 -13.25
CA ARG A 237 6.18 -23.23 -14.35
C ARG A 237 4.86 -22.60 -13.92
N GLY A 238 4.53 -21.45 -14.50
CA GLY A 238 3.30 -20.70 -14.21
C GLY A 238 3.40 -19.80 -12.98
N SER A 239 4.54 -19.85 -12.27
CA SER A 239 4.84 -18.90 -11.20
C SER A 239 5.13 -17.51 -11.75
N TRP A 240 5.01 -16.53 -10.87
CA TRP A 240 5.32 -15.13 -11.14
C TRP A 240 6.35 -14.63 -10.14
N ILE A 241 7.29 -13.80 -10.61
CA ILE A 241 8.34 -13.21 -9.79
C ILE A 241 8.27 -11.70 -9.93
N CYS A 242 8.02 -10.98 -8.84
CA CYS A 242 8.27 -9.54 -8.75
C CYS A 242 9.77 -9.36 -8.48
N LEU A 243 10.52 -8.99 -9.52
CA LEU A 243 11.98 -8.98 -9.50
C LEU A 243 12.55 -7.72 -8.87
N ASP A 244 11.98 -6.57 -9.23
CA ASP A 244 12.37 -5.24 -8.76
C ASP A 244 11.25 -4.23 -9.03
N GLU A 245 11.35 -3.03 -8.48
CA GLU A 245 10.35 -1.98 -8.63
C GLU A 245 10.95 -0.56 -8.73
N ALA A 246 10.19 0.33 -9.36
CA ALA A 246 10.36 1.76 -9.23
C ALA A 246 9.14 2.34 -8.51
N TYR A 247 9.28 2.62 -7.22
CA TYR A 247 8.24 3.22 -6.40
C TYR A 247 8.51 4.72 -6.17
N ILE A 248 7.55 5.57 -6.51
CA ILE A 248 7.68 7.02 -6.48
C ILE A 248 6.62 7.60 -5.56
N CYS A 249 7.10 8.12 -4.43
CA CYS A 249 6.30 8.73 -3.38
C CYS A 249 6.99 10.00 -2.86
N SER A 250 6.26 10.77 -2.06
CA SER A 250 6.83 11.87 -1.28
C SER A 250 7.84 11.33 -0.26
N ILE A 251 8.83 12.14 0.07
CA ILE A 251 9.87 11.84 1.05
C ILE A 251 9.72 12.80 2.22
N GLN A 252 9.79 12.26 3.44
CA GLN A 252 9.78 13.05 4.67
C GLN A 252 11.08 13.83 4.85
N PRO A 253 11.10 14.87 5.71
CA PRO A 253 12.31 15.61 6.04
C PRO A 253 13.46 14.72 6.57
N ASP A 254 13.13 13.59 7.21
CA ASP A 254 14.09 12.61 7.73
C ASP A 254 14.65 11.65 6.66
N GLY A 255 14.19 11.80 5.40
CA GLY A 255 14.60 10.96 4.27
C GLY A 255 13.78 9.68 4.10
N SER A 256 12.85 9.36 5.00
CA SER A 256 11.99 8.18 4.89
C SER A 256 10.85 8.37 3.87
N LYS A 257 10.41 7.28 3.24
CA LYS A 257 9.35 7.28 2.23
C LYS A 257 7.97 7.47 2.87
N GLU A 258 7.13 8.33 2.28
CA GLU A 258 5.70 8.40 2.59
C GLU A 258 4.92 7.45 1.67
N TRP A 259 4.79 6.18 2.06
CA TRP A 259 4.23 5.08 1.25
C TRP A 259 2.79 5.27 0.72
N ASN A 260 2.09 6.33 1.11
CA ASN A 260 0.72 6.64 0.67
C ASN A 260 0.56 8.00 0.01
N ARG A 261 1.65 8.76 -0.15
CA ARG A 261 1.59 10.09 -0.72
C ARG A 261 2.40 10.17 -2.00
N GLY A 262 1.74 10.58 -3.08
CA GLY A 262 2.39 10.77 -4.36
C GLY A 262 3.38 11.93 -4.38
N ASP A 263 4.29 11.89 -5.35
CA ASP A 263 5.11 13.05 -5.70
C ASP A 263 4.32 13.94 -6.67
N ARG A 264 3.88 15.11 -6.18
CA ARG A 264 3.12 16.09 -6.97
C ARG A 264 3.91 16.68 -8.14
N SER A 265 5.24 16.56 -8.13
CA SER A 265 6.13 17.00 -9.20
C SER A 265 6.38 15.94 -10.27
N LEU A 266 5.77 14.76 -10.14
CA LEU A 266 5.93 13.66 -11.07
C LEU A 266 5.29 14.01 -12.42
N THR A 267 6.06 13.81 -13.49
CA THR A 267 5.62 13.92 -14.88
C THR A 267 5.78 12.58 -15.58
N THR A 268 5.08 12.40 -16.71
CA THR A 268 5.20 11.21 -17.56
C THR A 268 6.65 10.96 -17.99
N GLN A 269 7.40 12.02 -18.32
CA GLN A 269 8.82 11.95 -18.63
C GLN A 269 9.65 11.41 -17.46
N ARG A 270 9.45 11.95 -16.25
CA ARG A 270 10.18 11.54 -15.06
C ARG A 270 9.90 10.08 -14.72
N PHE A 271 8.65 9.66 -14.82
CA PHE A 271 8.26 8.28 -14.58
C PHE A 271 8.84 7.32 -15.62
N ALA A 272 8.72 7.63 -16.91
CA ALA A 272 9.36 6.85 -17.96
C ALA A 272 10.88 6.74 -17.76
N SER A 273 11.54 7.83 -17.35
CA SER A 273 12.96 7.83 -17.03
C SER A 273 13.30 6.93 -15.82
N ARG A 274 12.47 6.93 -14.77
CA ARG A 274 12.65 6.05 -13.60
C ARG A 274 12.49 4.58 -13.97
N VAL A 275 11.47 4.24 -14.76
CA VAL A 275 11.28 2.88 -15.28
C VAL A 275 12.43 2.47 -16.21
N GLY A 276 12.94 3.38 -17.03
CA GLY A 276 14.11 3.13 -17.86
C GLY A 276 15.37 2.84 -17.04
N GLY A 277 15.56 3.54 -15.91
CA GLY A 277 16.63 3.27 -14.95
C GLY A 277 16.53 1.88 -14.32
N LEU A 278 15.32 1.51 -13.86
CA LEU A 278 15.00 0.17 -13.35
C LEU A 278 15.39 -0.91 -14.34
N LEU A 279 14.92 -0.82 -15.59
CA LEU A 279 15.21 -1.81 -16.63
C LEU A 279 16.71 -1.86 -16.96
N SER A 280 17.41 -0.71 -16.92
CA SER A 280 18.84 -0.63 -17.22
C SER A 280 19.69 -1.41 -16.22
N HIS A 281 19.27 -1.55 -14.96
CA HIS A 281 19.94 -2.42 -13.97
C HIS A 281 19.97 -3.89 -14.43
N TYR A 282 18.94 -4.31 -15.15
CA TYR A 282 18.83 -5.64 -15.75
C TYR A 282 19.32 -5.67 -17.21
N GLY A 283 19.94 -4.58 -17.66
CA GLY A 283 20.45 -4.46 -19.02
C GLY A 283 19.37 -4.47 -20.09
N MET A 284 18.17 -3.99 -19.74
CA MET A 284 17.03 -3.81 -20.63
C MET A 284 16.75 -2.31 -20.83
N SER A 285 16.00 -2.01 -21.88
CA SER A 285 15.44 -0.70 -22.19
C SER A 285 13.91 -0.77 -22.19
N LEU A 286 13.25 0.39 -22.22
CA LEU A 286 11.78 0.47 -22.30
C LEU A 286 11.20 -0.26 -23.53
N ALA A 287 11.98 -0.41 -24.61
CA ALA A 287 11.55 -1.09 -25.83
C ALA A 287 11.59 -2.63 -25.71
N ASP A 288 12.40 -3.17 -24.78
CA ASP A 288 12.55 -4.61 -24.60
C ASP A 288 11.31 -5.24 -23.94
N VAL A 289 10.58 -4.47 -23.12
CA VAL A 289 9.27 -4.87 -22.60
C VAL A 289 8.19 -4.26 -23.49
N GLY A 290 7.78 -5.02 -24.51
CA GLY A 290 6.83 -4.54 -25.51
C GLY A 290 5.48 -4.12 -24.91
N LYS A 291 4.75 -3.22 -25.59
CA LYS A 291 3.48 -2.64 -25.11
C LYS A 291 2.43 -3.61 -24.59
N ARG A 292 2.41 -4.86 -25.08
CA ARG A 292 1.46 -5.90 -24.63
C ARG A 292 1.82 -6.49 -23.27
N ARG A 293 3.00 -6.16 -22.73
CA ARG A 293 3.51 -6.63 -21.43
C ARG A 293 3.73 -5.48 -20.46
N THR A 294 3.55 -4.25 -20.91
CA THR A 294 3.55 -3.05 -20.08
C THR A 294 2.12 -2.63 -19.82
N ILE A 295 1.62 -2.98 -18.64
CA ILE A 295 0.22 -2.86 -18.25
C ILE A 295 0.08 -1.78 -17.20
N MET A 296 -0.84 -0.84 -17.39
CA MET A 296 -1.17 0.21 -16.42
C MET A 296 -2.68 0.27 -16.21
N ASP A 297 -3.18 0.98 -15.19
CA ASP A 297 -4.62 1.17 -15.01
C ASP A 297 -5.34 1.57 -16.32
N SER A 298 -6.56 1.05 -16.50
CA SER A 298 -7.34 1.26 -17.72
C SER A 298 -7.56 2.75 -18.06
N ALA A 299 -7.55 3.64 -17.06
CA ALA A 299 -7.64 5.08 -17.20
C ALA A 299 -6.47 5.68 -18.02
N VAL A 300 -5.33 5.01 -18.14
CA VAL A 300 -4.20 5.49 -18.96
C VAL A 300 -4.58 5.67 -20.44
N THR A 301 -5.58 4.91 -20.89
CA THR A 301 -6.12 4.95 -22.26
C THR A 301 -7.38 5.80 -22.40
N ALA A 302 -7.86 6.40 -21.31
CA ALA A 302 -9.04 7.26 -21.33
C ALA A 302 -8.76 8.52 -22.15
N GLN A 303 -9.68 8.86 -23.05
CA GLN A 303 -9.55 10.02 -23.93
C GLN A 303 -9.89 11.31 -23.18
N LEU A 304 -8.93 12.23 -23.13
CA LEU A 304 -9.10 13.57 -22.53
C LEU A 304 -9.51 14.63 -23.57
N GLY A 305 -9.48 14.28 -24.87
CA GLY A 305 -9.82 15.17 -26.00
C GLY A 305 -8.99 14.84 -27.25
N TYR A 306 -8.97 15.77 -28.21
CA TYR A 306 -8.10 15.74 -29.41
C TYR A 306 -7.14 16.93 -29.37
N THR A 307 -5.90 16.76 -29.81
CA THR A 307 -4.95 17.88 -29.92
C THR A 307 -5.31 18.81 -31.09
N GLN A 308 -4.99 20.10 -30.97
CA GLN A 308 -5.13 21.06 -32.09
C GLN A 308 -4.22 20.73 -33.30
N GLU A 309 -3.17 19.91 -33.12
CA GLU A 309 -2.19 19.58 -34.16
C GLU A 309 -2.50 18.32 -34.99
N GLY A 310 -3.65 17.68 -34.77
CA GLY A 310 -4.07 16.54 -35.58
C GLY A 310 -5.31 15.84 -35.03
N TRP A 311 -6.29 15.62 -35.90
CA TRP A 311 -7.55 14.92 -35.59
C TRP A 311 -7.39 13.40 -35.48
N ASP A 312 -6.17 12.86 -35.65
CA ASP A 312 -5.92 11.42 -35.82
C ASP A 312 -5.46 10.70 -34.54
N ALA A 313 -5.08 11.41 -33.47
CA ALA A 313 -4.65 10.79 -32.21
C ALA A 313 -5.31 11.45 -30.98
N PRO A 314 -6.05 10.68 -30.16
CA PRO A 314 -6.66 11.23 -28.93
C PRO A 314 -5.58 11.61 -27.91
N VAL A 315 -5.82 12.64 -27.11
CA VAL A 315 -4.99 12.98 -25.95
C VAL A 315 -5.25 11.93 -24.86
N THR A 316 -4.28 11.07 -24.63
CA THR A 316 -4.29 10.06 -23.56
C THR A 316 -2.95 10.09 -22.83
N LEU A 317 -2.94 9.64 -21.58
CA LEU A 317 -1.68 9.44 -20.82
C LEU A 317 -0.76 8.46 -21.56
N ALA A 318 -1.32 7.41 -22.18
CA ALA A 318 -0.57 6.46 -22.98
C ALA A 318 0.18 7.11 -24.16
N ASN A 319 -0.46 8.05 -24.86
CA ASN A 319 0.17 8.78 -25.97
C ASN A 319 1.25 9.74 -25.48
N ASP A 320 1.10 10.33 -24.29
CA ASP A 320 2.14 11.17 -23.71
C ASP A 320 3.36 10.35 -23.25
N PHE A 321 3.15 9.18 -22.62
CA PHE A 321 4.23 8.24 -22.31
C PHE A 321 4.98 7.77 -23.56
N ALA A 322 4.27 7.53 -24.66
CA ALA A 322 4.86 7.11 -25.93
C ALA A 322 5.87 8.13 -26.49
N ARG A 323 5.71 9.43 -26.20
CA ARG A 323 6.68 10.48 -26.56
C ARG A 323 8.05 10.29 -25.92
N TYR A 324 8.10 9.58 -24.79
CA TYR A 324 9.31 9.25 -24.05
C TYR A 324 9.75 7.80 -24.25
N GLY A 325 9.25 7.12 -25.29
CA GLY A 325 9.60 5.74 -25.61
C GLY A 325 8.95 4.69 -24.70
N PHE A 326 8.03 5.09 -23.81
CA PHE A 326 7.35 4.17 -22.90
C PHE A 326 5.97 3.79 -23.45
N GLN A 327 5.85 2.60 -24.02
CA GLN A 327 4.59 2.13 -24.59
C GLN A 327 3.80 1.33 -23.55
N VAL A 328 2.64 1.85 -23.16
CA VAL A 328 1.77 1.25 -22.13
C VAL A 328 0.43 0.80 -22.74
N THR A 329 -0.14 -0.28 -22.20
CA THR A 329 -1.49 -0.73 -22.51
C THR A 329 -2.33 -0.69 -21.23
N GLY A 330 -3.59 -0.25 -21.34
CA GLY A 330 -4.52 -0.28 -20.22
C GLY A 330 -4.85 -1.71 -19.81
N SER A 331 -4.93 -1.95 -18.50
CA SER A 331 -5.36 -3.21 -17.91
C SER A 331 -6.77 -3.53 -18.40
N PRO A 332 -7.07 -4.80 -18.67
CA PRO A 332 -8.42 -5.18 -19.07
C PRO A 332 -9.46 -4.80 -18.01
N LYS A 333 -10.61 -4.30 -18.46
CA LYS A 333 -11.77 -4.03 -17.59
C LYS A 333 -12.35 -5.36 -17.12
N SER A 334 -11.92 -5.79 -15.95
CA SER A 334 -12.38 -6.99 -15.26
C SER A 334 -12.63 -6.69 -13.79
N SER A 335 -13.32 -7.59 -13.08
CA SER A 335 -13.59 -7.41 -11.66
C SER A 335 -12.28 -7.39 -10.85
N ARG A 336 -12.06 -6.32 -10.04
CA ARG A 336 -10.89 -6.20 -9.14
C ARG A 336 -10.79 -7.41 -8.21
N ALA A 337 -11.92 -7.81 -7.62
CA ALA A 337 -12.04 -8.96 -6.72
C ALA A 337 -11.50 -10.27 -7.34
N VAL A 338 -11.76 -10.51 -8.63
CA VAL A 338 -11.24 -11.70 -9.32
C VAL A 338 -9.72 -11.65 -9.45
N GLY A 339 -9.17 -10.49 -9.79
CA GLY A 339 -7.72 -10.28 -9.85
C GLY A 339 -7.07 -10.49 -8.48
N TRP A 340 -7.70 -10.01 -7.41
CA TRP A 340 -7.24 -10.24 -6.05
C TRP A 340 -7.25 -11.71 -5.66
N GLN A 341 -8.32 -12.44 -6.00
CA GLN A 341 -8.41 -13.86 -5.69
C GLN A 341 -7.28 -14.66 -6.37
N PHE A 342 -6.93 -14.32 -7.61
CA PHE A 342 -5.83 -14.96 -8.31
C PHE A 342 -4.47 -14.65 -7.66
N MET A 343 -4.25 -13.40 -7.25
CA MET A 343 -3.04 -13.03 -6.49
C MET A 343 -2.95 -13.77 -5.15
N LYS A 344 -4.06 -13.88 -4.39
CA LYS A 344 -4.12 -14.64 -3.13
C LYS A 344 -3.78 -16.11 -3.33
N GLN A 345 -4.31 -16.73 -4.39
CA GLN A 345 -4.01 -18.12 -4.74
C GLN A 345 -2.51 -18.34 -4.97
N LEU A 346 -1.86 -17.47 -5.76
CA LEU A 346 -0.42 -17.56 -6.04
C LEU A 346 0.44 -17.31 -4.79
N LEU A 347 0.08 -16.35 -3.94
CA LEU A 347 0.78 -16.11 -2.67
C LEU A 347 0.67 -17.31 -1.73
N TYR A 348 -0.53 -17.88 -1.62
CA TYR A 348 -0.79 -19.05 -0.78
C TYR A 348 -0.01 -20.28 -1.25
N ALA A 349 0.04 -20.48 -2.57
CA ALA A 349 0.68 -21.63 -3.21
C ALA A 349 2.22 -21.53 -3.31
N ALA A 350 2.80 -20.34 -3.11
CA ALA A 350 4.25 -20.17 -3.14
C ALA A 350 4.96 -21.16 -2.22
N ASP A 351 5.98 -21.82 -2.75
CA ASP A 351 6.82 -22.82 -2.08
C ASP A 351 6.03 -24.00 -1.45
N ARG A 352 4.88 -24.36 -2.04
CA ARG A 352 4.07 -25.52 -1.61
C ARG A 352 3.93 -26.55 -2.72
N ASP A 353 4.36 -27.76 -2.43
CA ASP A 353 4.09 -28.96 -3.24
C ASP A 353 4.36 -28.80 -4.76
N GLY A 354 5.34 -27.97 -5.13
CA GLY A 354 5.67 -27.67 -6.53
C GLY A 354 4.58 -26.90 -7.29
N SER A 355 3.65 -26.25 -6.58
CA SER A 355 2.57 -25.46 -7.17
C SER A 355 3.07 -24.10 -7.68
N PRO A 356 2.47 -23.56 -8.75
CA PRO A 356 2.75 -22.21 -9.21
C PRO A 356 2.47 -21.18 -8.12
N GLY A 357 3.40 -20.24 -7.91
CA GLY A 357 3.31 -19.25 -6.85
C GLY A 357 3.70 -17.84 -7.26
N LEU A 358 3.45 -16.87 -6.39
CA LEU A 358 3.95 -15.50 -6.51
C LEU A 358 5.11 -15.31 -5.54
N TYR A 359 6.27 -14.97 -6.10
CA TYR A 359 7.51 -14.71 -5.38
C TYR A 359 7.88 -13.24 -5.52
N ILE A 360 8.39 -12.64 -4.45
CA ILE A 360 8.66 -11.20 -4.38
C ILE A 360 10.09 -11.02 -3.87
N SER A 361 10.92 -10.31 -4.63
CA SER A 361 12.27 -9.93 -4.25
C SER A 361 12.27 -8.96 -3.06
N GLU A 362 13.26 -9.02 -2.18
CA GLU A 362 13.50 -7.98 -1.17
C GLU A 362 13.69 -6.58 -1.79
N SER A 363 14.12 -6.51 -3.06
CA SER A 363 14.23 -5.25 -3.80
C SER A 363 12.88 -4.56 -4.02
N CYS A 364 11.77 -5.30 -4.00
CA CYS A 364 10.42 -4.75 -4.04
C CYS A 364 9.96 -4.23 -2.67
N GLU A 365 10.65 -3.22 -2.15
CA GLU A 365 10.43 -2.69 -0.80
C GLU A 365 8.97 -2.27 -0.58
N SER A 366 8.35 -1.59 -1.54
CA SER A 366 6.97 -1.13 -1.44
C SER A 366 5.98 -2.28 -1.26
N LEU A 367 6.11 -3.37 -2.03
CA LEU A 367 5.24 -4.54 -1.88
C LEU A 367 5.32 -5.11 -0.46
N TRP A 368 6.52 -5.23 0.10
CA TRP A 368 6.69 -5.74 1.48
C TRP A 368 6.18 -4.77 2.54
N GLN A 369 6.32 -3.46 2.30
CA GLN A 369 5.86 -2.44 3.23
C GLN A 369 4.34 -2.20 3.16
N THR A 370 3.67 -2.55 2.05
CA THR A 370 2.25 -2.23 1.86
C THR A 370 1.31 -3.44 1.87
N LEU A 371 1.70 -4.59 1.29
CA LEU A 371 0.84 -5.79 1.22
C LEU A 371 0.30 -6.26 2.59
N PRO A 372 1.07 -6.26 3.69
CA PRO A 372 0.54 -6.67 5.00
C PRO A 372 -0.59 -5.79 5.53
N TYR A 373 -0.78 -4.59 4.96
CA TYR A 373 -1.70 -3.56 5.47
C TYR A 373 -2.82 -3.20 4.50
N CYS A 374 -2.83 -3.82 3.33
CA CYS A 374 -4.03 -3.90 2.53
C CYS A 374 -5.17 -4.44 3.42
N VAL A 375 -6.34 -3.82 3.42
CA VAL A 375 -7.50 -4.28 4.20
C VAL A 375 -8.70 -4.48 3.28
N SER A 376 -9.59 -5.40 3.64
CA SER A 376 -10.86 -5.60 2.93
C SER A 376 -11.74 -4.36 3.05
N ASP A 377 -12.46 -4.04 1.97
CA ASP A 377 -13.52 -3.02 1.99
C ASP A 377 -14.68 -3.50 2.89
N GLU A 378 -15.18 -2.62 3.76
CA GLU A 378 -16.23 -2.96 4.74
C GLU A 378 -17.55 -3.39 4.08
N LYS A 379 -17.87 -2.82 2.92
CA LYS A 379 -19.12 -3.09 2.18
C LYS A 379 -18.93 -4.23 1.18
N ASN A 380 -17.72 -4.44 0.68
CA ASN A 380 -17.37 -5.50 -0.25
C ASN A 380 -16.09 -6.23 0.19
N PRO A 381 -16.18 -7.22 1.08
CA PRO A 381 -15.01 -7.90 1.65
C PRO A 381 -14.09 -8.62 0.64
N GLU A 382 -14.60 -8.91 -0.57
CA GLU A 382 -13.83 -9.51 -1.68
C GLU A 382 -12.93 -8.49 -2.42
N ASP A 383 -13.17 -7.20 -2.23
CA ASP A 383 -12.32 -6.12 -2.75
C ASP A 383 -11.55 -5.46 -1.60
N MET A 384 -10.53 -4.69 -1.98
CA MET A 384 -9.67 -3.97 -1.06
C MET A 384 -10.15 -2.53 -0.88
N GLU A 385 -9.99 -2.01 0.35
CA GLU A 385 -10.25 -0.62 0.71
C GLU A 385 -9.43 0.32 -0.18
N LYS A 386 -10.11 1.31 -0.79
CA LYS A 386 -9.54 2.17 -1.84
C LYS A 386 -8.59 3.24 -1.32
N THR A 387 -8.58 3.45 0.00
CA THR A 387 -7.71 4.42 0.67
C THR A 387 -6.42 3.80 1.22
N ALA A 388 -6.28 2.48 1.12
CA ALA A 388 -5.09 1.76 1.53
C ALA A 388 -3.93 1.96 0.52
N PRO A 389 -2.66 1.71 0.90
CA PRO A 389 -1.50 1.73 0.01
C PRO A 389 -1.52 0.59 -1.01
N ASP A 390 -2.48 0.57 -1.92
CA ASP A 390 -2.72 -0.53 -2.86
C ASP A 390 -1.92 -0.46 -4.16
N HIS A 391 -1.28 0.68 -4.46
CA HIS A 391 -0.61 0.96 -5.74
C HIS A 391 0.25 -0.19 -6.29
N SER A 392 1.15 -0.73 -5.46
CA SER A 392 2.04 -1.83 -5.88
C SER A 392 1.29 -3.15 -6.05
N ALA A 393 0.29 -3.42 -5.20
CA ALA A 393 -0.57 -4.58 -5.34
C ALA A 393 -1.44 -4.49 -6.61
N ASP A 394 -1.95 -3.29 -6.92
CA ASP A 394 -2.72 -3.02 -8.13
C ASP A 394 -1.87 -3.21 -9.39
N ALA A 395 -0.62 -2.72 -9.40
CA ALA A 395 0.34 -2.98 -10.48
C ALA A 395 0.56 -4.48 -10.75
N VAL A 396 0.76 -5.27 -9.69
CA VAL A 396 0.87 -6.73 -9.79
C VAL A 396 -0.42 -7.35 -10.34
N ARG A 397 -1.57 -6.97 -9.78
CA ARG A 397 -2.89 -7.46 -10.21
C ARG A 397 -3.15 -7.18 -11.69
N TYR A 398 -2.78 -6.00 -12.19
CA TYR A 398 -2.96 -5.62 -13.59
C TYR A 398 -2.24 -6.58 -14.53
N VAL A 399 -0.98 -6.92 -14.22
CA VAL A 399 -0.20 -7.90 -15.01
C VAL A 399 -0.85 -9.28 -14.96
N LEU A 400 -1.16 -9.77 -13.75
CA LEU A 400 -1.76 -11.10 -13.57
C LEU A 400 -3.11 -11.23 -14.29
N THR A 401 -3.89 -10.15 -14.33
CA THR A 401 -5.15 -10.07 -15.07
C THR A 401 -4.92 -10.08 -16.58
N ALA A 402 -3.97 -9.28 -17.06
CA ALA A 402 -3.66 -9.15 -18.48
C ALA A 402 -3.06 -10.44 -19.07
N ALA A 403 -2.17 -11.11 -18.34
CA ALA A 403 -1.50 -12.32 -18.78
C ALA A 403 -2.46 -13.48 -19.09
N ASN A 404 -3.61 -13.53 -18.41
CA ASN A 404 -4.65 -14.51 -18.66
C ASN A 404 -5.47 -14.26 -19.94
N GLN A 405 -5.21 -13.19 -20.69
CA GLN A 405 -5.97 -12.89 -21.91
C GLN A 405 -5.22 -13.22 -23.20
N LYS A 406 -5.96 -13.78 -24.16
CA LYS A 406 -5.44 -14.18 -25.48
C LYS A 406 -4.70 -13.06 -26.23
N GLN A 407 -5.07 -11.81 -26.03
CA GLN A 407 -4.45 -10.67 -26.71
C GLN A 407 -3.01 -10.39 -26.25
N HIS A 408 -2.66 -10.81 -25.03
CA HIS A 408 -1.34 -10.66 -24.44
C HIS A 408 -0.49 -11.94 -24.53
N GLY A 409 -1.10 -13.06 -24.94
CA GLY A 409 -0.39 -14.29 -25.27
C GLY A 409 0.58 -14.08 -26.45
N TRP A 410 1.77 -14.69 -26.36
CA TRP A 410 2.67 -14.77 -27.50
C TRP A 410 2.03 -15.65 -28.58
N ARG A 411 1.78 -15.08 -29.75
CA ARG A 411 1.54 -15.90 -30.95
C ARG A 411 2.89 -16.50 -31.35
N VAL A 412 3.05 -17.81 -31.22
CA VAL A 412 4.09 -18.52 -31.97
C VAL A 412 3.82 -18.21 -33.44
N PRO A 413 4.76 -17.62 -34.20
CA PRO A 413 4.60 -17.53 -35.62
C PRO A 413 4.41 -18.95 -36.13
N VAL A 414 3.26 -19.24 -36.75
CA VAL A 414 3.05 -20.50 -37.46
C VAL A 414 3.94 -20.45 -38.71
N GLY A 415 5.23 -20.69 -38.50
CA GLY A 415 6.24 -20.85 -39.52
C GLY A 415 6.84 -22.23 -39.30
N GLY A 416 6.33 -23.21 -40.03
CA GLY A 416 6.80 -24.58 -39.94
C GLY A 416 8.31 -24.66 -40.23
N CYS A 417 9.05 -25.28 -39.31
CA CYS A 417 10.32 -25.90 -39.63
C CYS A 417 10.17 -27.40 -39.37
N GLN A 418 9.71 -28.13 -40.39
CA GLN A 418 10.01 -29.56 -40.47
C GLN A 418 11.51 -29.65 -40.73
N ILE A 419 12.29 -29.92 -39.68
CA ILE A 419 13.67 -30.37 -39.87
C ILE A 419 13.58 -31.83 -40.34
N ARG A 420 13.68 -32.04 -41.65
CA ARG A 420 14.01 -33.35 -42.22
C ARG A 420 15.50 -33.58 -41.98
N LEU A 421 15.81 -34.61 -41.21
CA LEU A 421 17.14 -35.19 -41.12
C LEU A 421 17.49 -35.84 -42.47
N TYR A 422 18.64 -35.48 -43.04
CA TYR A 422 19.40 -36.31 -43.96
C TYR A 422 20.75 -36.62 -43.31
#